data_AF-A0A7Y4U611-F1
#
_entry.id   AF-A0A7Y4U611-F1
#
_cell.length_a   1.000
_cell.length_b   1.000
_cell.length_c   1.000
_cell.angle_alpha   90.00
_cell.angle_beta   90.00
_cell.angle_gamma   90.00
#
_symmetry.space_group_name_H-M   'P 1'
#
loop_
_entity.id
_entity.type
_entity.pdbx_description
1 polymer ?
#
loop_
_entity_poly.entity_id
_entity_poly.type
_entity_poly.pdbx_seq_one_letter_code
_entity_poly.pdbx_strand_id
1 'polypeptide(L)'
;AMGFCVGGHVTYLTACELDIKAAASFYGGGIAGAQGFGGQPSTIGRTSTIGGKMICLYGAKDAHIPLTQVDAVRAELEKHKIRHEVVVYPNADHGFFCDQRASYDKASADDAWIRVKQLFAEELK
;
A
#
# COMPACT_ATOMS: atom_id res chain seq x y z
N ALA A 1 -8.01 -8.03 -0.87
CA ALA A 1 -7.87 -7.14 -2.04
C ALA A 1 -6.39 -6.94 -2.37
N MET A 2 -6.04 -6.67 -3.63
CA MET A 2 -4.67 -6.36 -4.04
C MET A 2 -4.71 -5.43 -5.24
N GLY A 3 -3.80 -4.45 -5.29
CA GLY A 3 -3.73 -3.53 -6.41
C GLY A 3 -2.41 -2.77 -6.47
N PHE A 4 -2.14 -2.22 -7.66
CA PHE A 4 -0.86 -1.61 -8.04
C PHE A 4 -1.05 -0.18 -8.54
N CYS A 5 -0.14 0.74 -8.19
CA CYS A 5 -0.19 2.15 -8.60
C CYS A 5 -1.52 2.79 -8.14
N VAL A 6 -2.36 3.27 -9.07
CA VAL A 6 -3.73 3.73 -8.79
C VAL A 6 -4.53 2.65 -8.06
N GLY A 7 -4.38 1.39 -8.47
CA GLY A 7 -4.99 0.24 -7.81
C GLY A 7 -4.49 0.02 -6.37
N GLY A 8 -3.27 0.47 -6.03
CA GLY A 8 -2.75 0.44 -4.66
C GLY A 8 -3.50 1.42 -3.76
N HIS A 9 -3.71 2.65 -4.24
CA HIS A 9 -4.57 3.62 -3.54
C HIS A 9 -6.01 3.10 -3.41
N VAL A 10 -6.59 2.59 -4.51
CA VAL A 10 -7.93 1.98 -4.46
C VAL A 10 -7.99 0.82 -3.48
N THR A 11 -6.94 -0.01 -3.38
CA THR A 11 -6.89 -1.11 -2.39
C THR A 11 -6.91 -0.59 -0.96
N TYR A 12 -6.15 0.47 -0.66
CA TYR A 12 -6.19 1.11 0.66
C TYR A 12 -7.59 1.68 0.95
N LEU A 13 -8.17 2.42 0.01
CA LEU A 13 -9.52 2.97 0.16
C LEU A 13 -10.56 1.86 0.34
N THR A 14 -10.45 0.77 -0.41
CA THR A 14 -11.36 -0.38 -0.29
C THR A 14 -11.28 -1.00 1.10
N ALA A 15 -10.08 -1.08 1.69
CA ALA A 15 -9.92 -1.57 3.06
C ALA A 15 -10.55 -0.62 4.10
N CYS A 16 -10.66 0.67 3.80
CA CYS A 16 -11.39 1.62 4.65
C CYS A 16 -12.92 1.49 4.50
N GLU A 17 -13.42 1.22 3.29
CA GLU A 17 -14.86 1.30 2.99
C GLU A 17 -15.59 -0.05 3.13
N LEU A 18 -14.88 -1.17 3.00
CA LEU A 18 -15.45 -2.51 2.99
C LEU A 18 -14.82 -3.40 4.05
N ASP A 19 -15.58 -4.41 4.51
CA ASP A 19 -15.09 -5.45 5.40
C ASP A 19 -14.19 -6.44 4.65
N ILE A 20 -12.91 -6.07 4.48
CA ILE A 20 -11.90 -6.91 3.83
C ILE A 20 -10.92 -7.44 4.86
N LYS A 21 -10.80 -8.76 4.95
CA LYS A 21 -9.89 -9.45 5.89
C LYS A 21 -8.40 -9.14 5.65
N ALA A 22 -7.99 -9.02 4.39
CA ALA A 22 -6.60 -8.77 4.01
C ALA A 22 -6.46 -7.93 2.75
N ALA A 23 -5.53 -6.96 2.75
CA ALA A 23 -5.30 -6.08 1.61
C ALA A 23 -3.81 -5.76 1.37
N ALA A 24 -3.40 -5.82 0.09
CA ALA A 24 -2.03 -5.56 -0.37
C ALA A 24 -1.97 -4.38 -1.34
N SER A 25 -1.44 -3.25 -0.87
CA SER A 25 -1.27 -2.01 -1.64
C SER A 25 0.16 -1.91 -2.16
N PHE A 26 0.34 -1.98 -3.47
CA PHE A 26 1.64 -1.76 -4.12
C PHE A 26 1.73 -0.33 -4.64
N TYR A 27 2.71 0.42 -4.12
CA TYR A 27 3.07 1.78 -4.53
C TYR A 27 1.84 2.65 -4.79
N GLY A 28 0.92 2.65 -3.82
CA GLY A 28 -0.32 3.42 -3.85
C GLY A 28 -0.05 4.89 -3.54
N GLY A 29 0.04 5.71 -4.60
CA GLY A 29 0.23 7.15 -4.48
C GLY A 29 -1.05 7.89 -4.09
N GLY A 30 -0.94 9.08 -3.50
CA GLY A 30 -2.09 9.95 -3.20
C GLY A 30 -2.91 9.57 -1.96
N ILE A 31 -2.56 8.49 -1.25
CA ILE A 31 -3.25 8.07 -0.02
C ILE A 31 -3.17 9.18 1.05
N ALA A 32 -1.98 9.75 1.25
CA ALA A 32 -1.72 10.85 2.19
C ALA A 32 -2.08 12.24 1.63
N GLY A 33 -2.74 12.31 0.45
CA GLY A 33 -3.15 13.56 -0.15
C GLY A 33 -4.25 14.27 0.65
N ALA A 34 -4.32 15.59 0.55
CA ALA A 34 -5.35 16.40 1.21
C ALA A 34 -6.78 16.06 0.73
N GLN A 35 -6.92 15.54 -0.49
CA GLN A 35 -8.16 15.06 -1.09
C GLN A 35 -7.95 13.65 -1.64
N GLY A 36 -8.99 12.83 -1.56
CA GLY A 36 -9.06 11.52 -2.21
C GLY A 36 -9.44 11.62 -3.68
N PHE A 37 -9.66 10.47 -4.32
CA PHE A 37 -10.08 10.40 -5.72
C PHE A 37 -11.32 11.26 -6.00
N GLY A 38 -11.31 11.98 -7.13
CA GLY A 38 -12.46 12.76 -7.59
C GLY A 38 -12.89 13.87 -6.62
N GLY A 39 -11.98 14.40 -5.79
CA GLY A 39 -12.28 15.45 -4.82
C GLY A 39 -12.98 14.97 -3.54
N GLN A 40 -13.04 13.65 -3.33
CA GLN A 40 -13.60 13.08 -2.10
C GLN A 40 -12.74 13.41 -0.87
N PRO A 41 -13.27 13.26 0.36
CA PRO A 41 -12.46 13.37 1.57
C PRO A 41 -11.22 12.50 1.50
N SER A 42 -10.11 13.02 2.06
CA SER A 42 -8.81 12.35 2.09
C SER A 42 -8.90 10.88 2.50
N THR A 43 -8.18 10.01 1.80
CA THR A 43 -8.19 8.58 2.06
C THR A 43 -7.48 8.23 3.36
N ILE A 44 -6.35 8.87 3.67
CA ILE A 44 -5.64 8.64 4.94
C ILE A 44 -6.49 9.00 6.15
N GLY A 45 -7.39 10.00 6.03
CA GLY A 45 -8.32 10.37 7.09
C GLY A 45 -9.36 9.29 7.44
N ARG A 46 -9.48 8.25 6.63
CA ARG A 46 -10.42 7.12 6.84
C ARG A 46 -9.74 5.88 7.42
N THR A 47 -8.44 5.93 7.71
CA THR A 47 -7.65 4.76 8.12
C THR A 47 -8.21 4.02 9.33
N SER A 48 -8.90 4.73 10.24
CA SER A 48 -9.50 4.15 11.45
C SER A 48 -10.59 3.11 11.18
N THR A 49 -11.14 3.06 9.97
CA THR A 49 -12.22 2.14 9.60
C THR A 49 -11.72 0.79 9.08
N ILE A 50 -10.41 0.64 8.88
CA ILE A 50 -9.82 -0.61 8.38
C ILE A 50 -9.97 -1.72 9.44
N GLY A 51 -10.71 -2.78 9.09
CA GLY A 51 -10.87 -3.97 9.95
C GLY A 51 -9.85 -5.08 9.71
N GLY A 52 -9.27 -5.14 8.50
CA GLY A 52 -8.37 -6.21 8.07
C GLY A 52 -6.89 -5.98 8.35
N LYS A 53 -6.07 -6.95 7.93
CA LYS A 53 -4.61 -6.81 7.90
C LYS A 53 -4.16 -6.18 6.58
N MET A 54 -3.33 -5.15 6.67
CA MET A 54 -2.79 -4.41 5.53
C MET A 54 -1.31 -4.73 5.28
N ILE A 55 -0.89 -4.80 4.03
CA ILE A 55 0.51 -4.61 3.65
C ILE A 55 0.60 -3.48 2.62
N CYS A 56 1.48 -2.51 2.86
CA CYS A 56 1.77 -1.42 1.94
C CYS A 56 3.24 -1.51 1.50
N LEU A 57 3.47 -1.58 0.19
CA LEU A 57 4.76 -1.90 -0.41
C LEU A 57 5.21 -0.74 -1.31
N TYR A 58 6.26 -0.02 -0.90
CA TYR A 58 6.74 1.19 -1.59
C TYR A 58 8.18 1.03 -2.07
N GLY A 59 8.55 1.76 -3.11
CA GLY A 59 9.94 1.91 -3.55
C GLY A 59 10.55 3.20 -2.98
N ALA A 60 11.77 3.14 -2.46
CA ALA A 60 12.45 4.31 -1.90
C ALA A 60 12.86 5.34 -2.97
N LYS A 61 12.99 4.91 -4.23
CA LYS A 61 13.36 5.78 -5.36
C LYS A 61 12.14 6.37 -6.08
N ASP A 62 10.93 6.04 -5.64
CA ASP A 62 9.70 6.51 -6.25
C ASP A 62 9.50 8.01 -6.00
N ALA A 63 9.80 8.82 -7.02
CA ALA A 63 9.63 10.27 -6.94
C ALA A 63 8.17 10.73 -6.86
N HIS A 64 7.21 9.87 -7.26
CA HIS A 64 5.78 10.20 -7.20
C HIS A 64 5.22 10.04 -5.78
N ILE A 65 5.90 9.25 -4.94
CA ILE A 65 5.49 8.96 -3.56
C ILE A 65 6.67 9.24 -2.63
N PRO A 66 6.89 10.53 -2.27
CA PRO A 66 7.94 10.89 -1.34
C PRO A 66 7.83 10.11 -0.03
N LEU A 67 8.97 9.80 0.61
CA LEU A 67 9.00 9.06 1.87
C LEU A 67 8.16 9.71 2.98
N THR A 68 8.01 11.04 2.97
CA THR A 68 7.12 11.75 3.89
C THR A 68 5.66 11.33 3.76
N GLN A 69 5.19 10.96 2.57
CA GLN A 69 3.85 10.39 2.37
C GLN A 69 3.78 8.95 2.87
N VAL A 70 4.82 8.16 2.66
CA VAL A 70 4.91 6.78 3.17
C VAL A 70 4.90 6.78 4.69
N ASP A 71 5.65 7.68 5.32
CA ASP A 71 5.72 7.86 6.76
C ASP A 71 4.38 8.35 7.32
N ALA A 72 3.66 9.22 6.61
CA ALA A 72 2.31 9.61 7.00
C ALA A 72 1.35 8.40 7.01
N VAL A 73 1.38 7.57 5.96
CA VAL A 73 0.58 6.33 5.92
C VAL A 73 0.94 5.40 7.08
N ARG A 74 2.23 5.19 7.34
CA ARG A 74 2.70 4.37 8.48
C ARG A 74 2.17 4.93 9.80
N ALA A 75 2.36 6.23 10.05
CA ALA A 75 1.95 6.87 11.28
C ALA A 75 0.43 6.79 11.51
N GLU A 76 -0.39 6.93 10.46
CA GLU A 76 -1.83 6.84 10.61
C GLU A 76 -2.30 5.39 10.87
N LEU A 77 -1.68 4.40 10.22
CA LEU A 77 -1.93 2.98 10.51
C LEU A 77 -1.56 2.61 11.95
N GLU A 78 -0.42 3.09 12.45
CA GLU A 78 0.04 2.90 13.83
C GLU A 78 -0.88 3.58 14.84
N LYS A 79 -1.25 4.84 14.59
CA LYS A 79 -2.16 5.64 15.43
C LYS A 79 -3.47 4.93 15.69
N HIS A 80 -4.05 4.30 14.67
CA HIS A 80 -5.32 3.55 14.79
C HIS A 80 -5.13 2.07 15.13
N LYS A 81 -3.89 1.64 15.39
CA LYS A 81 -3.54 0.25 15.74
C LYS A 81 -4.04 -0.76 14.69
N ILE A 82 -4.04 -0.37 13.42
CA ILE A 82 -4.39 -1.26 12.32
C ILE A 82 -3.36 -2.40 12.28
N ARG A 83 -3.78 -3.64 12.02
CA ARG A 83 -2.83 -4.74 11.78
C ARG A 83 -2.16 -4.49 10.44
N HIS A 84 -0.88 -4.14 10.42
CA HIS A 84 -0.26 -3.72 9.18
C HIS A 84 1.23 -4.04 9.07
N GLU A 85 1.73 -3.94 7.85
CA GLU A 85 3.15 -3.88 7.52
C GLU A 85 3.35 -2.79 6.44
N VAL A 86 4.35 -1.91 6.64
CA VAL A 86 4.78 -0.94 5.62
C VAL A 86 6.21 -1.22 5.25
N VAL A 87 6.43 -1.72 4.03
CA VAL A 87 7.77 -2.06 3.51
C VAL A 87 8.21 -1.00 2.51
N VAL A 88 9.45 -0.55 2.65
CA VAL A 88 10.11 0.35 1.71
C VAL A 88 11.33 -0.33 1.14
N TYR A 89 11.35 -0.58 -0.16
CA TYR A 89 12.44 -1.24 -0.85
C TYR A 89 13.49 -0.20 -1.30
N PRO A 90 14.73 -0.23 -0.77
CA PRO A 90 15.73 0.82 -1.00
C PRO A 90 16.11 1.05 -2.47
N ASN A 91 16.05 -0.02 -3.27
CA ASN A 91 16.48 0.02 -4.68
C ASN A 91 15.34 0.17 -5.68
N ALA A 92 14.10 0.05 -5.23
CA ALA A 92 12.92 0.01 -6.08
C ALA A 92 12.40 1.42 -6.40
N ASP A 93 11.92 1.56 -7.63
CA ASP A 93 11.19 2.73 -8.13
C ASP A 93 9.69 2.39 -8.28
N HIS A 94 8.89 3.35 -8.74
CA HIS A 94 7.49 3.15 -9.05
C HIS A 94 7.30 2.02 -10.07
N GLY A 95 6.37 1.11 -9.78
CA GLY A 95 6.10 -0.01 -10.68
C GLY A 95 7.14 -1.14 -10.61
N PHE A 96 7.95 -1.23 -9.55
CA PHE A 96 9.01 -2.24 -9.42
C PHE A 96 8.57 -3.70 -9.58
N PHE A 97 7.27 -3.98 -9.44
CA PHE A 97 6.71 -5.31 -9.58
C PHE A 97 6.40 -5.68 -11.05
N CYS A 98 6.37 -4.71 -11.97
CA CYS A 98 6.00 -4.94 -13.37
C CYS A 98 7.21 -5.33 -14.21
N ASP A 99 7.35 -6.63 -14.50
CA ASP A 99 8.46 -7.24 -15.26
C ASP A 99 8.62 -6.77 -16.71
N GLN A 100 7.63 -6.05 -17.24
CA GLN A 100 7.66 -5.44 -18.57
C GLN A 100 8.18 -4.00 -18.57
N ARG A 101 8.57 -3.43 -17.42
CA ARG A 101 9.04 -2.05 -17.29
C ARG A 101 10.52 -2.00 -16.94
N ALA A 102 11.17 -0.91 -17.36
CA ALA A 102 12.55 -0.62 -16.95
C ALA A 102 12.71 -0.42 -15.44
N SER A 103 11.62 -0.05 -14.74
CA SER A 103 11.63 0.09 -13.28
C SER A 103 11.52 -1.25 -12.53
N TYR A 104 11.37 -2.38 -13.23
CA TYR A 104 11.32 -3.69 -12.62
C TYR A 104 12.56 -3.95 -11.75
N ASP A 105 12.34 -4.28 -10.48
CA ASP A 105 13.37 -4.70 -9.57
C ASP A 105 13.04 -6.10 -9.06
N LYS A 106 13.71 -7.11 -9.62
CA LYS A 106 13.41 -8.52 -9.35
C LYS A 106 13.47 -8.86 -7.86
N ALA A 107 14.48 -8.37 -7.15
CA ALA A 107 14.66 -8.69 -5.73
C ALA A 107 13.50 -8.14 -4.88
N SER A 108 13.10 -6.89 -5.13
CA SER A 108 11.97 -6.26 -4.45
C SER A 108 10.64 -6.91 -4.84
N ALA A 109 10.47 -7.28 -6.12
CA ALA A 109 9.27 -7.96 -6.59
C ALA A 109 9.10 -9.35 -5.96
N ASP A 110 10.18 -10.13 -5.89
CA ASP A 110 10.16 -11.47 -5.29
C ASP A 110 9.82 -11.40 -3.79
N ASP A 111 10.48 -10.53 -3.02
CA ASP A 111 10.21 -10.34 -1.59
C ASP A 111 8.78 -9.86 -1.35
N ALA A 112 8.34 -8.86 -2.11
CA ALA A 112 6.97 -8.37 -2.05
C ALA A 112 5.94 -9.47 -2.32
N TRP A 113 6.21 -10.35 -3.29
CA TRP A 113 5.32 -11.46 -3.59
C TRP A 113 5.27 -12.51 -2.49
N ILE A 114 6.39 -12.80 -1.85
CA ILE A 114 6.45 -13.70 -0.69
C ILE A 114 5.59 -13.16 0.45
N ARG A 115 5.74 -11.88 0.80
CA ARG A 115 4.96 -11.23 1.87
C ARG A 115 3.46 -11.23 1.59
N VAL A 116 3.05 -10.95 0.35
CA VAL A 116 1.64 -10.94 -0.05
C VAL A 116 1.03 -12.35 0.03
N LYS A 117 1.74 -13.37 -0.45
CA LYS A 117 1.29 -14.76 -0.30
C LYS A 117 1.13 -15.15 1.17
N GLN A 118 2.08 -14.74 2.02
CA GLN A 118 2.01 -14.98 3.46
C GLN A 118 0.79 -14.27 4.09
N LEU A 119 0.58 -12.99 3.78
CA LEU A 119 -0.60 -12.23 4.24
C LEU A 119 -1.90 -12.98 3.94
N PHE A 120 -2.11 -13.37 2.69
CA PHE A 120 -3.37 -14.03 2.31
C PHE A 120 -3.47 -15.45 2.88
N ALA A 121 -2.37 -16.18 2.99
CA ALA A 121 -2.37 -17.50 3.62
C ALA A 121 -2.70 -17.44 5.13
N GLU A 122 -2.33 -16.37 5.83
CA GLU A 122 -2.63 -16.18 7.25
C GLU A 122 -4.09 -15.74 7.50
N GLU A 123 -4.62 -14.84 6.65
CA GLU A 123 -5.87 -14.13 6.94
C GLU A 123 -7.11 -14.71 6.24
N LEU A 124 -6.95 -15.51 5.17
CA LEU A 124 -8.05 -16.03 4.35
C LEU A 124 -8.31 -17.53 4.52
N LYS A 125 -7.86 -18.12 5.62
CA LYS A 125 -8.17 -19.51 5.96
C LYS A 125 -9.66 -19.71 6.24
#